data_AF-A0A167IRX9-F1
#
_entry.id   AF-A0A167IRX9-F1
#
_cell.length_a   1.000
_cell.length_b   1.000
_cell.length_c   1.000
_cell.angle_alpha   90.00
_cell.angle_beta   90.00
_cell.angle_gamma   90.00
#
_symmetry.space_group_name_H-M   'P 1'
#
loop_
_entity.id
_entity.type
_entity.pdbx_description
1 polymer ?
#
loop_
_entity_poly.entity_id
_entity_poly.type
_entity_poly.pdbx_seq_one_letter_code
_entity_poly.pdbx_strand_id
1 'polypeptide(L)'
;MAFVRRFLREQLGWTLRCATKAAQKLPDDWRSSTFKAALRAAYAIQHYYVPASCIVNSDETQLLLQHGGNCSYAPINSRQVDVLGKEEKRACTIMTSLAMDGTLLPFQSIWKGCTNRSLPFGNDTSNPILREAVQQGHIFTLSHSSTYWTNLRTLQVFVTSLLAPYFETQNKKNNCESHAPCLWVIDVYSVHRSEEFRNWMHDSYPWILLHYIPASCTGVWQPADVGLQRRLKTKLCQSALADVADEMLEQLQSGCAPSAVMLDTSLPRLRNRTVGWLLQAYRQLNQLGIMSMQH
;
A
#
# COMPACT_ATOMS: atom_id res chain seq x y z
N MET A 1 -21.29 -39.44 3.81
CA MET A 1 -21.08 -37.99 3.57
C MET A 1 -22.37 -37.17 3.46
N ALA A 2 -23.52 -37.71 3.03
CA ALA A 2 -24.76 -36.93 2.85
C ALA A 2 -25.42 -36.46 4.16
N PHE A 3 -25.47 -37.30 5.19
CA PHE A 3 -26.09 -36.96 6.49
C PHE A 3 -25.40 -35.78 7.18
N VAL A 4 -24.07 -35.80 7.27
CA VAL A 4 -23.26 -34.73 7.90
C VAL A 4 -23.49 -33.40 7.18
N ARG A 5 -23.50 -33.40 5.85
CA ARG A 5 -23.71 -32.18 5.05
C ARG A 5 -25.11 -31.59 5.26
N ARG A 6 -26.13 -32.45 5.38
CA ARG A 6 -27.51 -32.05 5.62
C ARG A 6 -27.69 -31.47 7.03
N PHE A 7 -27.16 -32.14 8.04
CA PHE A 7 -27.21 -31.68 9.44
C PHE A 7 -26.52 -30.32 9.61
N LEU A 8 -25.29 -30.17 9.12
CA LEU A 8 -24.55 -28.90 9.19
C LEU A 8 -25.33 -27.75 8.53
N ARG A 9 -25.99 -28.00 7.39
CA ARG A 9 -26.71 -26.97 6.64
C ARG A 9 -28.08 -26.62 7.23
N GLU A 10 -28.88 -27.62 7.58
CA GLU A 10 -30.28 -27.44 7.97
C GLU A 10 -30.45 -27.15 9.45
N GLN A 11 -29.56 -27.67 10.31
CA GLN A 11 -29.67 -27.50 11.76
C GLN A 11 -28.73 -26.43 12.31
N LEU A 12 -27.53 -26.28 11.73
CA LEU A 12 -26.54 -25.28 12.17
C LEU A 12 -26.42 -24.08 11.23
N GLY A 13 -27.03 -24.11 10.04
CA GLY A 13 -26.90 -23.05 9.04
C GLY A 13 -25.50 -22.94 8.40
N TRP A 14 -24.67 -23.97 8.52
CA TRP A 14 -23.28 -23.96 8.09
C TRP A 14 -23.11 -24.54 6.69
N THR A 15 -22.20 -23.94 5.92
CA THR A 15 -21.86 -24.40 4.56
C THR A 15 -20.36 -24.65 4.48
N LEU A 16 -19.92 -25.65 3.70
CA LEU A 16 -18.50 -25.82 3.40
C LEU A 16 -18.00 -24.57 2.67
N ARG A 17 -17.01 -23.89 3.25
CA ARG A 17 -16.35 -22.70 2.66
C ARG A 17 -14.85 -22.99 2.57
N CYS A 18 -14.21 -22.57 1.48
CA CYS A 18 -12.75 -22.47 1.48
C CYS A 18 -12.34 -21.41 2.50
N ALA A 19 -11.36 -21.73 3.35
CA ALA A 19 -10.74 -20.74 4.22
C ALA A 19 -10.05 -19.68 3.34
N THR A 20 -10.49 -18.42 3.44
CA THR A 20 -9.97 -17.31 2.63
C THR A 20 -8.89 -16.51 3.35
N LYS A 21 -8.75 -16.68 4.67
CA LYS A 21 -7.71 -16.09 5.52
C LYS A 21 -7.43 -17.01 6.72
N ALA A 22 -6.21 -16.99 7.25
CA ALA A 22 -5.99 -17.42 8.63
C ALA A 22 -6.85 -16.53 9.54
N ALA A 23 -7.51 -17.11 10.54
CA ALA A 23 -8.28 -16.32 11.50
C ALA A 23 -7.31 -15.42 12.28
N GLN A 24 -7.24 -14.14 11.92
CA GLN A 24 -6.57 -13.14 12.74
C GLN A 24 -7.30 -13.14 14.08
N LYS A 25 -6.62 -13.62 15.13
CA LYS A 25 -7.18 -13.66 16.47
C LYS A 25 -7.25 -12.23 16.98
N LEU A 26 -8.39 -11.58 16.77
CA LEU A 26 -8.68 -10.30 17.40
C LEU A 26 -8.54 -10.48 18.92
N PRO A 27 -7.92 -9.54 19.64
CA PRO A 27 -7.90 -9.55 21.10
C PRO A 27 -9.33 -9.58 21.66
N ASP A 28 -9.57 -10.23 22.79
CA ASP A 28 -10.92 -10.34 23.36
C ASP A 28 -11.56 -8.96 23.61
N ASP A 29 -10.75 -7.95 23.93
CA ASP A 29 -11.15 -6.58 24.22
C ASP A 29 -11.10 -5.64 22.99
N TRP A 30 -10.92 -6.16 21.77
CA TRP A 30 -10.66 -5.35 20.58
C TRP A 30 -11.69 -4.23 20.38
N ARG A 31 -12.98 -4.49 20.63
CA ARG A 31 -14.06 -3.49 20.52
C ARG A 31 -13.87 -2.32 21.47
N SER A 32 -13.53 -2.63 22.72
CA SER A 32 -13.29 -1.62 23.76
C SER A 32 -12.03 -0.83 23.44
N SER A 33 -10.98 -1.50 22.95
CA SER A 33 -9.71 -0.89 22.59
C SER A 33 -9.82 0.02 21.36
N THR A 34 -10.53 -0.40 20.31
CA THR A 34 -10.82 0.45 19.14
C THR A 34 -11.77 1.60 19.48
N PHE A 35 -12.76 1.38 20.33
CA PHE A 35 -13.63 2.46 20.81
C PHE A 35 -12.85 3.52 21.59
N LYS A 36 -11.96 3.12 22.51
CA LYS A 36 -11.08 4.05 23.22
C LYS A 36 -10.14 4.79 22.28
N ALA A 37 -9.60 4.13 21.25
CA ALA A 37 -8.77 4.79 20.23
C ALA A 37 -9.60 5.83 19.46
N ALA A 38 -10.80 5.47 19.01
CA ALA A 38 -11.72 6.40 18.34
C ALA A 38 -12.06 7.62 19.22
N LEU A 39 -12.31 7.44 20.52
CA LEU A 39 -12.54 8.54 21.46
C LEU A 39 -11.32 9.45 21.61
N ARG A 40 -10.10 8.90 21.66
CA ARG A 40 -8.86 9.70 21.72
C ARG A 40 -8.66 10.50 20.42
N ALA A 41 -8.93 9.90 19.26
CA ALA A 41 -8.88 10.59 17.99
C ALA A 41 -9.93 11.72 17.94
N ALA A 42 -11.18 11.42 18.28
CA ALA A 42 -12.27 12.41 18.31
C ALA A 42 -11.95 13.57 19.27
N TYR A 43 -11.43 13.27 20.46
CA TYR A 43 -10.98 14.29 21.40
C TYR A 43 -9.88 15.17 20.80
N ALA A 44 -8.83 14.60 20.21
CA ALA A 44 -7.75 15.39 19.60
C ALA A 44 -8.27 16.27 18.45
N ILE A 45 -9.12 15.71 17.58
CA ILE A 45 -9.74 16.42 16.46
C ILE A 45 -10.57 17.61 16.96
N GLN A 46 -11.42 17.38 17.98
CA GLN A 46 -12.27 18.42 18.54
C GLN A 46 -11.46 19.48 19.31
N HIS A 47 -10.50 19.05 20.13
CA HIS A 47 -9.74 19.93 21.00
C HIS A 47 -8.81 20.86 20.22
N TYR A 48 -8.16 20.34 19.18
CA TYR A 48 -7.23 21.11 18.35
C TYR A 48 -7.86 21.62 17.04
N TYR A 49 -9.16 21.40 16.83
CA TYR A 49 -9.87 21.77 15.61
C TYR A 49 -9.20 21.26 14.32
N VAL A 50 -8.70 20.02 14.36
CA VAL A 50 -7.91 19.45 13.25
C VAL A 50 -8.79 19.28 12.00
N PRO A 51 -8.49 19.94 10.88
CA PRO A 51 -9.25 19.75 9.64
C PRO A 51 -9.18 18.32 9.09
N ALA A 52 -10.20 17.87 8.35
CA ALA A 52 -10.22 16.52 7.77
C ALA A 52 -9.02 16.26 6.84
N SER A 53 -8.58 17.26 6.07
CA SER A 53 -7.37 17.19 5.23
C SER A 53 -6.07 17.05 6.04
N CYS A 54 -6.10 17.34 7.34
CA CYS A 54 -4.97 17.27 8.27
C CYS A 54 -5.02 16.01 9.17
N ILE A 55 -5.88 15.05 8.83
CA ILE A 55 -5.97 13.73 9.46
C ILE A 55 -5.58 12.71 8.41
N VAL A 56 -4.40 12.11 8.52
CA VAL A 56 -3.87 11.15 7.53
C VAL A 56 -3.71 9.79 8.18
N ASN A 57 -4.24 8.75 7.55
CA ASN A 57 -3.90 7.36 7.87
C ASN A 57 -2.87 6.83 6.88
N SER A 58 -1.82 6.19 7.38
CA SER A 58 -0.82 5.53 6.55
C SER A 58 -0.69 4.05 6.88
N ASP A 59 -0.25 3.28 5.90
CA ASP A 59 0.15 1.89 6.07
C ASP A 59 1.11 1.43 4.98
N GLU A 60 1.87 0.39 5.28
CA GLU A 60 2.74 -0.26 4.32
C GLU A 60 2.10 -1.49 3.66
N THR A 61 2.29 -1.59 2.35
CA THR A 61 1.97 -2.79 1.60
C THR A 61 3.12 -3.24 0.73
N GLN A 62 3.22 -4.54 0.52
CA GLN A 62 4.13 -5.12 -0.46
C GLN A 62 3.62 -4.89 -1.90
N LEU A 63 4.53 -4.46 -2.79
CA LEU A 63 4.35 -4.49 -4.24
C LEU A 63 5.23 -5.59 -4.82
N LEU A 64 4.61 -6.60 -5.44
CA LEU A 64 5.30 -7.66 -6.15
C LEU A 64 5.77 -7.15 -7.52
N LEU A 65 6.98 -7.51 -7.93
CA LEU A 65 7.55 -7.07 -9.21
C LEU A 65 7.07 -7.92 -10.40
N GLN A 66 6.54 -9.11 -10.14
CA GLN A 66 5.90 -9.94 -11.14
C GLN A 66 4.64 -10.54 -10.52
N HIS A 67 3.52 -10.37 -11.21
CA HIS A 67 2.25 -10.92 -10.78
C HIS A 67 2.06 -12.28 -11.45
N GLY A 68 2.29 -13.36 -10.69
CA GLY A 68 1.97 -14.71 -11.12
C GLY A 68 0.45 -14.93 -11.18
N GLY A 69 0.02 -15.85 -12.03
CA GLY A 69 -1.35 -16.36 -11.98
C GLY A 69 -1.55 -17.29 -10.78
N ASN A 70 -2.81 -17.47 -10.37
CA ASN A 70 -3.21 -18.64 -9.56
C ASN A 70 -3.88 -19.71 -10.43
N CYS A 71 -4.15 -19.39 -11.70
CA CYS A 71 -4.88 -20.20 -12.65
C CYS A 71 -4.14 -20.18 -13.99
N SER A 72 -4.15 -21.33 -14.68
CA SER A 72 -3.71 -21.46 -16.08
C SER A 72 -4.71 -22.36 -16.81
N TYR A 73 -4.76 -22.27 -18.13
CA TYR A 73 -5.54 -23.20 -18.93
C TYR A 73 -4.79 -24.53 -19.02
N ALA A 74 -5.48 -25.63 -18.70
CA ALA A 74 -4.94 -26.98 -18.79
C ALA A 74 -6.01 -27.93 -19.37
N PRO A 75 -5.60 -29.04 -20.01
CA PRO A 75 -6.53 -30.08 -20.43
C PRO A 75 -7.46 -30.54 -19.31
N ILE A 76 -8.70 -30.90 -19.66
CA ILE A 76 -9.67 -31.45 -18.72
C ILE A 76 -9.09 -32.73 -18.09
N ASN A 77 -9.17 -32.85 -16.76
CA ASN A 77 -8.56 -33.90 -15.92
C ASN A 77 -7.05 -33.78 -15.61
N SER A 78 -6.39 -32.67 -15.96
CA SER A 78 -5.03 -32.40 -15.50
C SER A 78 -4.97 -32.34 -13.96
N ARG A 79 -4.14 -33.20 -13.36
CA ARG A 79 -3.95 -33.27 -11.90
C ARG A 79 -2.94 -32.26 -11.37
N GLN A 80 -2.02 -31.81 -12.23
CA GLN A 80 -1.02 -30.78 -11.95
C GLN A 80 -1.09 -29.77 -13.07
N VAL A 81 -1.21 -28.49 -12.69
CA VAL A 81 -1.27 -27.36 -13.62
C VAL A 81 -0.12 -26.44 -13.23
N ASP A 82 0.86 -26.34 -14.12
CA ASP A 82 1.96 -25.42 -13.92
C ASP A 82 1.48 -23.98 -14.05
N VAL A 83 1.88 -23.16 -13.10
CA VAL A 83 1.56 -21.74 -13.09
C VAL A 83 2.84 -20.94 -12.97
N LEU A 84 3.15 -20.18 -14.02
CA LEU A 84 4.31 -19.32 -14.07
C LEU A 84 4.20 -18.19 -13.03
N GLY A 85 5.31 -17.91 -12.32
CA GLY A 85 5.42 -16.82 -11.35
C GLY A 85 4.97 -17.14 -9.92
N LYS A 86 4.57 -18.39 -9.61
CA LYS A 86 4.15 -18.80 -8.26
C LYS A 86 5.26 -18.69 -7.19
N GLU A 87 6.53 -18.76 -7.61
CA GLU A 87 7.70 -18.65 -6.73
C GLU A 87 8.29 -17.23 -6.66
N GLU A 88 7.67 -16.24 -7.32
CA GLU A 88 8.17 -14.87 -7.29
C GLU A 88 8.16 -14.29 -5.87
N LYS A 89 9.30 -13.76 -5.44
CA LYS A 89 9.50 -13.14 -4.12
C LYS A 89 10.08 -11.72 -4.20
N ARG A 90 10.45 -11.26 -5.39
CA ARG A 90 10.99 -9.93 -5.62
C ARG A 90 9.88 -8.90 -5.44
N ALA A 91 10.11 -7.98 -4.51
CA ALA A 91 9.14 -6.99 -4.11
C ALA A 91 9.84 -5.72 -3.61
N CYS A 92 9.06 -4.65 -3.50
CA CYS A 92 9.38 -3.47 -2.71
C CYS A 92 8.23 -3.18 -1.74
N THR A 93 8.50 -2.35 -0.73
CA THR A 93 7.45 -1.85 0.18
C THR A 93 6.92 -0.53 -0.37
N ILE A 94 5.60 -0.35 -0.36
CA ILE A 94 4.92 0.89 -0.70
C ILE A 94 4.26 1.42 0.57
N MET A 95 4.67 2.61 1.02
CA MET A 95 3.94 3.37 2.02
C MET A 95 2.82 4.14 1.32
N THR A 96 1.58 3.88 1.70
CA THR A 96 0.40 4.55 1.17
C THR A 96 -0.29 5.34 2.26
N SER A 97 -0.83 6.51 1.92
CA SER A 97 -1.41 7.43 2.89
C SER A 97 -2.66 8.09 2.36
N LEU A 98 -3.70 8.14 3.18
CA LEU A 98 -5.00 8.70 2.82
C LEU A 98 -5.44 9.70 3.89
N ALA A 99 -5.76 10.92 3.44
CA ALA A 99 -6.36 11.92 4.30
C ALA A 99 -7.88 11.67 4.48
N MET A 100 -8.43 12.14 5.60
CA MET A 100 -9.84 11.93 5.94
C MET A 100 -10.80 12.66 4.99
N ASP A 101 -10.33 13.68 4.26
CA ASP A 101 -11.09 14.34 3.19
C ASP A 101 -11.15 13.53 1.88
N GLY A 102 -10.50 12.36 1.83
CA GLY A 102 -10.43 11.49 0.66
C GLY A 102 -9.22 11.76 -0.25
N THR A 103 -8.31 12.67 0.11
CA THR A 103 -7.09 12.91 -0.67
C THR A 103 -6.10 11.77 -0.50
N LEU A 104 -5.79 11.03 -1.57
CA LEU A 104 -4.68 10.08 -1.58
C LEU A 104 -3.37 10.84 -1.75
N LEU A 105 -2.45 10.66 -0.81
CA LEU A 105 -1.12 11.23 -0.88
C LEU A 105 -0.22 10.39 -1.82
N PRO A 106 0.83 10.99 -2.40
CA PRO A 106 1.79 10.25 -3.20
C PRO A 106 2.42 9.10 -2.42
N PHE A 107 2.82 8.06 -3.14
CA PHE A 107 3.48 6.89 -2.56
C PHE A 107 4.97 7.14 -2.27
N GLN A 108 5.47 6.57 -1.18
CA GLN A 108 6.89 6.25 -1.05
C GLN A 108 7.10 4.76 -1.37
N SER A 109 8.03 4.46 -2.27
CA SER A 109 8.49 3.09 -2.53
C SER A 109 9.87 2.86 -1.92
N ILE A 110 10.03 1.75 -1.20
CA ILE A 110 11.24 1.40 -0.46
C ILE A 110 11.88 0.17 -1.09
N TRP A 111 13.11 0.35 -1.56
CA TRP A 111 13.84 -0.65 -2.33
C TRP A 111 14.99 -1.24 -1.53
N LYS A 112 15.21 -2.54 -1.72
CA LYS A 112 16.41 -3.23 -1.19
C LYS A 112 17.66 -2.70 -1.88
N GLY A 113 18.67 -2.29 -1.11
CA GLY A 113 19.97 -1.86 -1.61
C GLY A 113 20.47 -0.56 -0.98
N CYS A 114 21.68 -0.16 -1.37
CA CYS A 114 22.38 1.01 -0.82
C CYS A 114 22.79 2.05 -1.88
N THR A 115 22.58 1.76 -3.16
CA THR A 115 22.99 2.64 -4.28
C THR A 115 21.83 2.88 -5.23
N ASN A 116 21.89 4.00 -5.97
CA ASN A 116 20.84 4.39 -6.92
C ASN A 116 20.53 3.33 -7.98
N ARG A 117 21.48 2.44 -8.30
CA ARG A 117 21.26 1.28 -9.19
C ARG A 117 20.17 0.34 -8.70
N SER A 118 19.77 0.42 -7.43
CA SER A 118 18.69 -0.37 -6.84
C SER A 118 17.32 0.32 -6.92
N LEU A 119 17.28 1.58 -7.35
CA LEU A 119 16.05 2.35 -7.61
C LEU A 119 15.62 2.22 -9.07
N PRO A 120 14.34 2.48 -9.39
CA PRO A 120 13.89 2.58 -10.77
C PRO A 120 14.73 3.58 -11.56
N PHE A 121 15.08 3.20 -12.78
CA PHE A 121 15.91 3.95 -13.72
C PHE A 121 17.26 4.39 -13.15
N GLY A 122 17.78 3.72 -12.13
CA GLY A 122 19.02 4.18 -11.49
C GLY A 122 18.86 5.55 -10.81
N ASN A 123 17.63 5.94 -10.46
CA ASN A 123 17.25 7.29 -10.01
C ASN A 123 17.55 8.41 -11.02
N ASP A 124 17.61 8.08 -12.31
CA ASP A 124 17.80 9.05 -13.39
C ASP A 124 16.50 9.82 -13.68
N THR A 125 16.39 11.02 -13.13
CA THR A 125 15.24 11.91 -13.30
C THR A 125 15.14 12.55 -14.68
N SER A 126 16.07 12.27 -15.61
CA SER A 126 15.89 12.60 -17.02
C SER A 126 14.87 11.69 -17.70
N ASN A 127 14.65 10.48 -17.15
CA ASN A 127 13.61 9.57 -17.65
C ASN A 127 12.22 10.20 -17.45
N PRO A 128 11.39 10.30 -18.50
CA PRO A 128 10.14 11.06 -18.45
C PRO A 128 9.14 10.51 -17.43
N ILE A 129 9.06 9.19 -17.28
CA ILE A 129 8.11 8.53 -16.37
C ILE A 129 8.54 8.74 -14.91
N LEU A 130 9.84 8.58 -14.62
CA LEU A 130 10.35 8.85 -13.27
C LEU A 130 10.23 10.33 -12.91
N ARG A 131 10.56 11.22 -13.85
CA ARG A 131 10.39 12.66 -13.67
C ARG A 131 8.96 13.03 -13.33
N GLU A 132 8.00 12.47 -14.06
CA GLU A 132 6.59 12.69 -13.78
C GLU A 132 6.21 12.19 -12.38
N ALA A 133 6.62 10.98 -12.00
CA ALA A 133 6.36 10.44 -10.66
C ALA A 133 6.91 11.35 -9.55
N VAL A 134 8.16 11.81 -9.70
CA VAL A 134 8.78 12.73 -8.73
C VAL A 134 8.06 14.09 -8.70
N GLN A 135 7.64 14.62 -9.85
CA GLN A 135 6.86 15.86 -9.92
C GLN A 135 5.47 15.72 -9.27
N GLN A 136 4.87 14.54 -9.31
CA GLN A 136 3.64 14.22 -8.58
C GLN A 136 3.88 14.00 -7.07
N GLY A 137 5.13 14.04 -6.60
CA GLY A 137 5.51 13.91 -5.19
C GLY A 137 5.80 12.47 -4.75
N HIS A 138 5.87 11.51 -5.67
CA HIS A 138 6.27 10.14 -5.32
C HIS A 138 7.75 10.09 -4.92
N ILE A 139 8.05 9.31 -3.88
CA ILE A 139 9.40 9.17 -3.34
C ILE A 139 9.90 7.75 -3.58
N PHE A 140 11.15 7.63 -4.01
CA PHE A 140 11.85 6.35 -4.21
C PHE A 140 13.03 6.30 -3.24
N THR A 141 12.94 5.46 -2.22
CA THR A 141 13.91 5.41 -1.12
C THR A 141 14.63 4.07 -1.08
N LEU A 142 15.91 4.11 -0.74
CA LEU A 142 16.69 2.91 -0.44
C LEU A 142 16.53 2.55 1.03
N SER A 143 16.28 1.28 1.31
CA SER A 143 16.23 0.77 2.69
C SER A 143 17.59 0.81 3.37
N HIS A 144 18.70 0.83 2.62
CA HIS A 144 20.06 0.63 3.15
C HIS A 144 20.19 -0.63 4.02
N SER A 145 19.42 -1.68 3.68
CA SER A 145 19.43 -2.95 4.39
C SER A 145 19.45 -4.14 3.42
N SER A 146 19.56 -5.35 3.96
CA SER A 146 19.42 -6.61 3.20
C SER A 146 17.98 -6.90 2.77
N THR A 147 17.01 -6.10 3.22
CA THR A 147 15.57 -6.25 2.99
C THR A 147 15.00 -5.00 2.30
N TYR A 148 13.73 -5.01 1.93
CA TYR A 148 13.01 -3.83 1.40
C TYR A 148 11.99 -3.29 2.40
N TRP A 149 12.11 -3.64 3.68
CA TRP A 149 11.17 -3.22 4.74
C TRP A 149 11.43 -1.78 5.18
N THR A 150 10.37 -1.16 5.68
CA THR A 150 10.46 0.13 6.37
C THR A 150 11.36 0.04 7.60
N ASN A 151 12.20 1.05 7.78
CA ASN A 151 13.00 1.28 8.96
C ASN A 151 12.95 2.75 9.39
N LEU A 152 13.64 3.09 10.47
CA LEU A 152 13.66 4.45 11.00
C LEU A 152 14.02 5.50 9.94
N ARG A 153 15.08 5.27 9.15
CA ARG A 153 15.54 6.20 8.13
C ARG A 153 14.49 6.39 7.02
N THR A 154 13.86 5.31 6.55
CA THR A 154 12.86 5.43 5.48
C THR A 154 11.61 6.17 5.97
N LEU A 155 11.22 6.00 7.24
CA LEU A 155 10.13 6.77 7.84
C LEU A 155 10.48 8.24 8.03
N GLN A 156 11.71 8.55 8.45
CA GLN A 156 12.16 9.94 8.54
C GLN A 156 12.08 10.62 7.16
N VAL A 157 12.53 9.93 6.11
CA VAL A 157 12.39 10.42 4.72
C VAL A 157 10.91 10.62 4.37
N PHE A 158 10.03 9.67 4.70
CA PHE A 158 8.59 9.80 4.45
C PHE A 158 8.01 11.04 5.14
N VAL A 159 8.28 11.21 6.43
CA VAL A 159 7.74 12.32 7.22
C VAL A 159 8.26 13.66 6.70
N THR A 160 9.58 13.79 6.56
CA THR A 160 10.22 15.05 6.17
C THR A 160 9.92 15.45 4.74
N SER A 161 9.89 14.51 3.80
CA SER A 161 9.76 14.82 2.38
C SER A 161 8.32 14.79 1.86
N LEU A 162 7.38 14.21 2.61
CA LEU A 162 6.00 14.05 2.15
C LEU A 162 4.97 14.46 3.19
N LEU A 163 4.95 13.83 4.36
CA LEU A 163 3.85 14.01 5.32
C LEU A 163 3.80 15.42 5.91
N ALA A 164 4.92 15.92 6.44
CA ALA A 164 4.96 17.24 7.06
C ALA A 164 4.72 18.36 6.03
N PRO A 165 5.36 18.38 4.85
CA PRO A 165 5.03 19.37 3.81
C PRO A 165 3.57 19.32 3.33
N TYR A 166 2.98 18.11 3.26
CA TYR A 166 1.56 17.95 2.95
C TYR A 166 0.71 18.63 4.02
N PHE A 167 0.92 18.34 5.29
CA PHE A 167 0.16 18.96 6.38
C PHE A 167 0.34 20.48 6.45
N GLU A 168 1.56 20.99 6.28
CA GLU A 168 1.79 22.44 6.22
C GLU A 168 0.97 23.11 5.11
N THR A 169 0.90 22.46 3.95
CA THR A 169 0.09 22.93 2.82
C THR A 169 -1.41 22.89 3.14
N GLN A 170 -1.89 21.82 3.78
CA GLN A 170 -3.30 21.69 4.15
C GLN A 170 -3.70 22.65 5.27
N ASN A 171 -2.86 22.86 6.27
CA ASN A 171 -3.07 23.86 7.31
C ASN A 171 -3.23 25.25 6.71
N LYS A 172 -2.32 25.65 5.79
CA LYS A 172 -2.43 26.92 5.07
C LYS A 172 -3.74 27.05 4.29
N LYS A 173 -4.17 25.98 3.59
CA LYS A 173 -5.45 25.96 2.85
C LYS A 173 -6.68 26.08 3.76
N ASN A 174 -6.59 25.59 4.99
CA ASN A 174 -7.65 25.72 6.00
C ASN A 174 -7.54 27.03 6.81
N ASN A 175 -6.66 27.96 6.42
CA ASN A 175 -6.37 29.20 7.14
C ASN A 175 -5.87 28.99 8.58
N CYS A 176 -5.22 27.86 8.84
CA CYS A 176 -4.52 27.56 10.09
C CYS A 176 -3.04 27.97 9.97
N GLU A 177 -2.37 28.10 11.13
CA GLU A 177 -0.91 28.22 11.16
C GLU A 177 -0.24 27.00 10.51
N SER A 178 0.90 27.18 9.85
CA SER A 178 1.56 26.08 9.11
C SER A 178 1.80 24.84 9.97
N HIS A 179 2.11 25.03 11.26
CA HIS A 179 2.36 23.98 12.24
C HIS A 179 1.21 23.83 13.24
N ALA A 180 -0.03 24.13 12.83
CA ALA A 180 -1.21 23.79 13.60
C ALA A 180 -1.33 22.25 13.75
N PRO A 181 -1.88 21.75 14.88
CA PRO A 181 -1.88 20.32 15.17
C PRO A 181 -2.53 19.48 14.06
N CYS A 182 -1.84 18.42 13.66
CA CYS A 182 -2.29 17.45 12.66
C CYS A 182 -2.32 16.05 13.27
N LEU A 183 -3.15 15.15 12.75
CA LEU A 183 -3.27 13.79 13.27
C LEU A 183 -2.73 12.78 12.26
N TRP A 184 -1.71 12.02 12.65
CA TRP A 184 -1.19 10.94 11.84
C TRP A 184 -1.52 9.57 12.46
N VAL A 185 -2.36 8.81 11.76
CA VAL A 185 -2.89 7.52 12.19
C VAL A 185 -2.07 6.38 11.58
N ILE A 186 -1.39 5.59 12.41
CA ILE A 186 -0.52 4.47 11.98
C ILE A 186 -0.68 3.26 12.89
N ASP A 187 -0.25 2.09 12.43
CA ASP A 187 -0.29 0.87 13.22
C ASP A 187 0.80 0.82 14.32
N VAL A 188 0.70 -0.17 15.21
CA VAL A 188 1.69 -0.40 16.30
C VAL A 188 2.77 -1.38 15.82
N TYR A 189 3.37 -1.09 14.66
CA TYR A 189 4.57 -1.78 14.20
C TYR A 189 5.81 -1.38 15.01
N SER A 190 6.79 -2.28 15.12
CA SER A 190 7.97 -2.13 16.00
C SER A 190 8.75 -0.85 15.74
N VAL A 191 8.89 -0.44 14.47
CA VAL A 191 9.58 0.79 14.10
C VAL A 191 8.73 2.02 14.45
N HIS A 192 7.43 2.01 14.16
CA HIS A 192 6.49 3.11 14.47
C HIS A 192 6.38 3.42 15.96
N ARG A 193 6.55 2.41 16.82
CA ARG A 193 6.52 2.57 18.29
C ARG A 193 7.90 2.70 18.93
N SER A 194 8.98 2.62 18.13
CA SER A 194 10.34 2.71 18.66
C SER A 194 10.53 4.02 19.39
N GLU A 195 11.32 3.98 20.47
CA GLU A 195 11.63 5.19 21.24
C GLU A 195 12.36 6.22 20.38
N GLU A 196 13.33 5.78 19.58
CA GLU A 196 14.08 6.63 18.65
C GLU A 196 13.16 7.40 17.69
N PHE A 197 12.18 6.71 17.08
CA PHE A 197 11.23 7.36 16.18
C PHE A 197 10.31 8.34 16.91
N ARG A 198 9.78 7.94 18.08
CA ARG A 198 8.86 8.79 18.86
C ARG A 198 9.56 10.04 19.38
N ASN A 199 10.80 9.92 19.85
CA ASN A 199 11.60 11.05 20.31
C ASN A 199 11.91 11.98 19.14
N TRP A 200 12.31 11.44 17.98
CA TRP A 200 12.55 12.23 16.78
C TRP A 200 11.29 12.99 16.31
N MET A 201 10.12 12.34 16.31
CA MET A 201 8.84 12.99 15.98
C MET A 201 8.50 14.09 16.99
N HIS A 202 8.65 13.82 18.29
CA HIS A 202 8.40 14.80 19.34
C HIS A 202 9.29 16.03 19.20
N ASP A 203 10.58 15.85 18.91
CA ASP A 203 11.55 16.93 18.86
C ASP A 203 11.49 17.72 17.54
N SER A 204 11.24 17.03 16.41
CA SER A 204 11.28 17.64 15.07
C SER A 204 9.90 18.10 14.58
N TYR A 205 8.84 17.41 14.97
CA TYR A 205 7.47 17.65 14.50
C TYR A 205 6.44 17.52 15.65
N PRO A 206 6.59 18.28 16.75
CA PRO A 206 5.72 18.17 17.94
C PRO A 206 4.24 18.43 17.63
N TRP A 207 3.95 19.12 16.52
CA TRP A 207 2.61 19.44 16.05
C TRP A 207 1.93 18.29 15.27
N ILE A 208 2.66 17.23 14.93
CA ILE A 208 2.09 16.02 14.31
C ILE A 208 1.80 15.00 15.42
N LEU A 209 0.53 14.87 15.77
CA LEU A 209 0.05 13.97 16.81
C LEU A 209 0.01 12.54 16.27
N LEU A 210 0.82 11.65 16.85
CA LEU A 210 0.79 10.22 16.54
C LEU A 210 -0.44 9.55 17.17
N HIS A 211 -1.25 8.91 16.35
CA HIS A 211 -2.41 8.15 16.77
C HIS A 211 -2.29 6.68 16.34
N TYR A 212 -2.21 5.78 17.32
CA TYR A 212 -1.96 4.38 17.04
C TYR A 212 -3.24 3.55 16.89
N ILE A 213 -3.33 2.78 15.82
CA ILE A 213 -4.29 1.68 15.65
C ILE A 213 -4.02 0.63 16.75
N PRO A 214 -5.03 0.20 17.53
CA PRO A 214 -4.81 -0.86 18.51
C PRO A 214 -4.21 -2.13 17.89
N ALA A 215 -3.31 -2.77 18.63
CA ALA A 215 -2.59 -3.95 18.14
C ALA A 215 -3.57 -5.03 17.61
N SER A 216 -3.20 -5.65 16.50
CA SER A 216 -4.00 -6.68 15.82
C SER A 216 -5.39 -6.23 15.33
N CYS A 217 -5.70 -4.93 15.33
CA CYS A 217 -6.98 -4.39 14.87
C CYS A 217 -6.94 -3.71 13.49
N THR A 218 -5.80 -3.79 12.78
CA THR A 218 -5.62 -3.14 11.46
C THR A 218 -6.70 -3.57 10.46
N GLY A 219 -6.93 -4.88 10.33
CA GLY A 219 -7.92 -5.46 9.43
C GLY A 219 -9.40 -5.17 9.75
N VAL A 220 -9.70 -4.48 10.87
CA VAL A 220 -11.07 -4.07 11.24
C VAL A 220 -11.21 -2.57 11.47
N TRP A 221 -10.12 -1.83 11.67
CA TRP A 221 -10.17 -0.43 12.09
C TRP A 221 -9.30 0.52 11.26
N GLN A 222 -8.22 0.03 10.63
CA GLN A 222 -7.31 0.89 9.87
C GLN A 222 -7.89 1.20 8.48
N PRO A 223 -8.15 2.47 8.15
CA PRO A 223 -8.72 2.84 6.84
C PRO A 223 -7.93 2.31 5.64
N ALA A 224 -6.60 2.31 5.74
CA ALA A 224 -5.73 1.79 4.70
C ALA A 224 -5.98 0.30 4.42
N ASP A 225 -6.03 -0.55 5.45
CA ASP A 225 -6.31 -1.99 5.29
C ASP A 225 -7.72 -2.29 4.81
N VAL A 226 -8.72 -1.64 5.40
CA VAL A 226 -10.13 -1.98 5.19
C VAL A 226 -10.61 -1.52 3.81
N GLY A 227 -10.10 -0.39 3.31
CA GLY A 227 -10.54 0.21 2.05
C GLY A 227 -9.46 0.31 0.98
N LEU A 228 -8.40 1.08 1.26
CA LEU A 228 -7.46 1.57 0.26
C LEU A 228 -6.60 0.46 -0.36
N GLN A 229 -5.97 -0.37 0.47
CA GLN A 229 -4.97 -1.32 0.03
C GLN A 229 -5.51 -2.34 -0.96
N ARG A 230 -6.74 -2.83 -0.76
CA ARG A 230 -7.35 -3.79 -1.70
C ARG A 230 -7.46 -3.17 -3.09
N ARG A 231 -7.94 -1.92 -3.17
CA ARG A 231 -8.10 -1.20 -4.43
C ARG A 231 -6.74 -0.91 -5.07
N LEU A 232 -5.77 -0.45 -4.28
CA LEU A 232 -4.40 -0.21 -4.72
C LEU A 232 -3.76 -1.49 -5.31
N LYS A 233 -3.80 -2.60 -4.57
CA LYS A 233 -3.27 -3.90 -5.04
C LYS A 233 -3.93 -4.35 -6.34
N THR A 234 -5.24 -4.19 -6.47
CA THR A 234 -5.95 -4.50 -7.72
C THR A 234 -5.46 -3.62 -8.87
N LYS A 235 -5.29 -2.31 -8.66
CA LYS A 235 -4.81 -1.39 -9.72
C LYS A 235 -3.39 -1.68 -10.14
N LEU A 236 -2.49 -1.92 -9.18
CA LEU A 236 -1.11 -2.33 -9.47
C LEU A 236 -1.05 -3.61 -10.30
N CYS A 237 -1.86 -4.62 -9.93
CA CYS A 237 -1.93 -5.88 -10.67
C CYS A 237 -2.49 -5.70 -12.09
N GLN A 238 -3.49 -4.82 -12.27
CA GLN A 238 -4.05 -4.49 -13.60
C GLN A 238 -3.01 -3.80 -14.48
N SER A 239 -2.29 -2.82 -13.94
CA SER A 239 -1.21 -2.12 -14.66
C SER A 239 -0.07 -3.07 -15.04
N ALA A 240 0.36 -3.93 -14.12
CA ALA A 240 1.41 -4.91 -14.41
C ALA A 240 0.99 -5.93 -15.48
N LEU A 241 -0.28 -6.35 -15.48
CA LEU A 241 -0.79 -7.25 -16.52
C LEU A 241 -0.88 -6.57 -17.88
N ALA A 242 -1.27 -5.30 -17.93
CA ALA A 242 -1.31 -4.51 -19.17
C ALA A 242 0.09 -4.40 -19.79
N ASP A 243 1.12 -4.06 -19.00
CA ASP A 243 2.52 -3.99 -19.47
C ASP A 243 3.02 -5.30 -20.08
N VAL A 244 2.60 -6.44 -19.51
CA VAL A 244 2.94 -7.77 -20.02
C VAL A 244 2.21 -8.03 -21.34
N ALA A 245 0.91 -7.69 -21.42
CA ALA A 245 0.13 -7.86 -22.64
C ALA A 245 0.67 -6.99 -23.79
N ASP A 246 1.05 -5.74 -23.51
CA ASP A 246 1.62 -4.82 -24.48
C ASP A 246 2.97 -5.33 -25.02
N GLU A 247 3.85 -5.83 -24.15
CA GLU A 247 5.12 -6.43 -24.58
C GLU A 247 4.92 -7.67 -25.46
N MET A 248 3.97 -8.55 -25.12
CA MET A 248 3.64 -9.70 -25.95
C MET A 248 3.10 -9.27 -27.32
N LEU A 249 2.23 -8.26 -27.33
CA LEU A 249 1.63 -7.76 -28.57
C LEU A 249 2.68 -7.12 -29.48
N GLU A 250 3.60 -6.33 -28.93
CA GLU A 250 4.74 -5.75 -29.67
C GLU A 250 5.63 -6.83 -30.31
N GLN A 251 5.94 -7.90 -29.56
CA GLN A 251 6.71 -9.03 -30.09
C GLN A 251 5.96 -9.75 -31.23
N LEU A 252 4.67 -10.00 -31.07
CA LEU A 252 3.85 -10.64 -32.12
C LEU A 252 3.73 -9.76 -33.37
N GLN A 253 3.51 -8.45 -33.19
CA GLN A 253 3.39 -7.49 -34.29
C GLN A 253 4.71 -7.29 -35.05
N SER A 254 5.85 -7.42 -34.37
CA SER A 254 7.17 -7.43 -35.00
C SER A 254 7.53 -8.74 -35.71
N GLY A 255 6.61 -9.71 -35.77
CA GLY A 255 6.75 -10.97 -36.50
C GLY A 255 7.34 -12.12 -35.67
N CYS A 256 7.44 -11.98 -34.34
CA CYS A 256 7.84 -13.08 -33.48
C CYS A 256 6.78 -14.19 -33.52
N ALA A 257 7.21 -15.44 -33.71
CA ALA A 257 6.30 -16.58 -33.64
C ALA A 257 5.74 -16.71 -32.21
N PRO A 258 4.46 -17.09 -32.02
CA PRO A 258 3.86 -17.21 -30.69
C PRO A 258 4.63 -18.11 -29.72
N SER A 259 5.30 -19.16 -30.22
CA SER A 259 6.12 -20.07 -29.42
C SER A 259 7.48 -19.50 -29.01
N ALA A 260 7.90 -18.37 -29.58
CA ALA A 260 9.18 -17.72 -29.34
C ALA A 260 9.05 -16.43 -28.49
N VAL A 261 7.82 -16.03 -28.14
CA VAL A 261 7.56 -14.87 -27.27
C VAL A 261 8.16 -15.12 -25.89
N MET A 262 9.06 -14.24 -25.46
CA MET A 262 9.74 -14.31 -24.18
C MET A 262 9.62 -12.97 -23.47
N LEU A 263 9.09 -12.99 -22.25
CA LEU A 263 8.95 -11.78 -21.43
C LEU A 263 10.27 -11.44 -20.74
N ASP A 264 10.66 -10.17 -20.76
CA ASP A 264 11.80 -9.68 -19.98
C ASP A 264 11.42 -9.57 -18.49
N THR A 265 11.73 -10.65 -17.76
CA THR A 265 11.56 -10.74 -16.30
C THR A 265 12.79 -10.28 -15.53
N SER A 266 13.73 -9.56 -16.16
CA SER A 266 14.92 -9.05 -15.48
C SER A 266 14.52 -8.05 -14.38
N LEU A 267 15.26 -8.08 -13.26
CA LEU A 267 14.96 -7.19 -12.13
C LEU A 267 15.00 -5.70 -12.53
N PRO A 268 15.95 -5.21 -13.35
CA PRO A 268 15.94 -3.81 -13.80
C PRO A 268 14.69 -3.45 -14.61
N ARG A 269 14.24 -4.32 -15.53
CA ARG A 269 13.04 -4.10 -16.33
C ARG A 269 11.79 -4.01 -15.46
N LEU A 270 11.57 -5.00 -14.61
CA LEU A 270 10.40 -5.05 -13.73
C LEU A 270 10.38 -3.88 -12.75
N ARG A 271 11.54 -3.52 -12.19
CA ARG A 271 11.68 -2.35 -11.32
C ARG A 271 11.27 -1.06 -12.04
N ASN A 272 11.74 -0.85 -13.27
CA ASN A 272 11.44 0.36 -14.03
C ASN A 272 9.94 0.47 -14.35
N ARG A 273 9.29 -0.64 -14.70
CA ARG A 273 7.85 -0.71 -14.95
C ARG A 273 7.00 -0.29 -13.75
N THR A 274 7.45 -0.58 -12.52
CA THR A 274 6.70 -0.21 -11.31
C THR A 274 6.37 1.27 -11.20
N VAL A 275 7.19 2.16 -11.78
CA VAL A 275 6.93 3.60 -11.78
C VAL A 275 5.64 3.92 -12.54
N GLY A 276 5.44 3.28 -13.70
CA GLY A 276 4.21 3.40 -14.48
C GLY A 276 3.01 2.86 -13.72
N TRP A 277 3.16 1.71 -13.05
CA TRP A 277 2.08 1.10 -12.26
C TRP A 277 1.65 1.99 -11.10
N LEU A 278 2.61 2.58 -10.38
CA LEU A 278 2.35 3.51 -9.28
C LEU A 278 1.64 4.76 -9.77
N LEU A 279 2.11 5.38 -10.86
CA LEU A 279 1.47 6.55 -11.47
C LEU A 279 0.04 6.26 -11.92
N GLN A 280 -0.18 5.15 -12.62
CA GLN A 280 -1.51 4.78 -13.11
C GLN A 280 -2.46 4.47 -11.95
N ALA A 281 -2.00 3.72 -10.94
CA ALA A 281 -2.77 3.44 -9.75
C ALA A 281 -3.13 4.72 -8.99
N TYR A 282 -2.16 5.64 -8.81
CA TYR A 282 -2.38 6.93 -8.15
C TYR A 282 -3.43 7.76 -8.87
N ARG A 283 -3.31 7.94 -10.19
CA ARG A 283 -4.30 8.67 -11.00
C ARG A 283 -5.69 8.06 -10.92
N GLN A 284 -5.80 6.74 -11.04
CA GLN A 284 -7.09 6.06 -11.02
C GLN A 284 -7.77 6.14 -9.64
N LEU A 285 -7.00 6.07 -8.55
CA LEU A 285 -7.54 6.17 -7.20
C LEU A 285 -7.94 7.60 -6.83
N ASN A 286 -7.24 8.60 -7.37
CA ASN A 286 -7.55 10.02 -7.17
C ASN A 286 -8.61 10.59 -8.13
N GLN A 287 -9.18 9.80 -9.05
CA GLN A 287 -10.31 10.24 -9.85
C GLN A 287 -11.55 10.41 -8.95
N LEU A 288 -12.09 11.64 -8.93
CA LEU A 288 -13.33 12.01 -8.22
C LEU A 288 -14.46 11.05 -8.62
N GLY A 289 -14.86 10.18 -7.69
CA GLY A 289 -15.95 9.21 -7.88
C GLY A 289 -15.71 7.82 -7.32
N ILE A 290 -14.47 7.47 -6.95
CA ILE A 290 -14.17 6.15 -6.36
C ILE A 290 -14.13 6.20 -4.82
N MET A 291 -13.79 7.35 -4.23
CA MET A 291 -13.59 7.48 -2.78
C MET A 291 -14.84 7.95 -2.01
N SER A 292 -15.90 8.38 -2.70
CA SER A 292 -17.22 8.57 -2.12
C SER A 292 -18.10 7.34 -2.40
N MET A 293 -18.94 6.97 -1.44
CA MET A 293 -19.88 5.83 -1.43
C MET A 293 -19.29 4.49 -0.96
N GLN A 294 -19.37 4.26 0.36
CA GLN A 294 -20.29 3.25 0.92
C GLN A 294 -20.79 3.79 2.28
N HIS A 295 -21.92 4.50 2.25
CA HIS A 295 -22.85 4.58 3.38
C HIS A 295 -23.98 3.57 3.13
#